data_AF-A0A850UPD4-F1
#
_entry.id   AF-A0A850UPD4-F1
#
_cell.length_a   1.000
_cell.length_b   1.000
_cell.length_c   1.000
_cell.angle_alpha   90.00
_cell.angle_beta   90.00
_cell.angle_gamma   90.00
#
_symmetry.space_group_name_H-M   'P 1'
#
loop_
_entity.id
_entity.type
_entity.pdbx_description
1 polymer ?
#
loop_
_entity_poly.entity_id
_entity_poly.type
_entity_poly.pdbx_seq_one_letter_code
_entity_poly.pdbx_strand_id
1 'polypeptide(L)'
;MPRIMIKGGVWRNTEDEILKAAVMKYGKNQWSRIASLLHRKSAKQCKARWYEWLDPSIKKTEWSREEEEKLLHLAKLMPTQWRTIAPIIGRTAAQCLEHYEFLLDKAAQRDNEEETADDPRKLKPGEIDPNPETKPARPDPIDMDEDELEMLSEARARLANTQGKKAKRKAREKQLEEARRLAALQKRRELRAAGIEIQKKRKKKRGVDYNAEIPFEKKPAPGFYDTSEENYQSLDADFRRLRQQDLDGELRSERVFFLRKKDNFFFKRKKEFFFSSAILLFFLVYIVFFFALGFSFFFISDTEFFFFVKVGLFFLIARQTFFFSGITNFFFCTLLSVFFLTNNSIFFFTPKTPFFFYRILQEVFFLMALTNFFFPLKGGFFFSLHESVFFLVTPQNFFFQTPNTFFFSPFR
;
A
#
# COMPACT_ATOMS: atom_id res chain seq x y z
N MET A 1 -3.68 -24.87 -35.07
CA MET A 1 -4.27 -23.75 -35.85
C MET A 1 -3.92 -22.44 -35.16
N PRO A 2 -3.50 -21.38 -35.87
CA PRO A 2 -3.31 -20.08 -35.25
C PRO A 2 -4.68 -19.57 -34.77
N ARG A 3 -4.86 -19.36 -33.45
CA ARG A 3 -6.03 -18.66 -32.93
C ARG A 3 -5.97 -17.22 -33.46
N ILE A 4 -6.79 -16.90 -34.45
CA ILE A 4 -6.99 -15.52 -34.91
C ILE A 4 -7.75 -14.82 -33.78
N MET A 5 -7.01 -14.17 -32.88
CA MET A 5 -7.61 -13.34 -31.84
C MET A 5 -8.03 -12.01 -32.47
N ILE A 6 -9.33 -11.85 -32.70
CA ILE A 6 -9.91 -10.56 -33.07
C ILE A 6 -9.66 -9.61 -31.90
N LYS A 7 -8.96 -8.50 -32.17
CA LYS A 7 -8.58 -7.53 -31.14
C LYS A 7 -9.67 -6.48 -30.96
N GLY A 8 -9.99 -6.17 -29.71
CA GLY A 8 -10.94 -5.11 -29.35
C GLY A 8 -12.03 -5.57 -28.40
N GLY A 9 -13.20 -4.96 -28.55
CA GLY A 9 -14.33 -5.14 -27.65
C GLY A 9 -14.26 -4.23 -26.44
N VAL A 10 -15.29 -4.37 -25.60
CA VAL A 10 -15.47 -3.57 -24.39
C VAL A 10 -14.32 -3.78 -23.40
N TRP A 11 -14.01 -2.75 -22.62
CA TRP A 11 -13.02 -2.82 -21.54
C TRP A 11 -13.64 -3.37 -20.27
N ARG A 12 -12.96 -4.33 -19.64
CA ARG A 12 -13.32 -4.85 -18.31
C ARG A 12 -12.44 -4.24 -17.22
N ASN A 13 -12.90 -4.28 -15.98
CA ASN A 13 -12.16 -3.72 -14.86
C ASN A 13 -10.84 -4.47 -14.61
N THR A 14 -10.81 -5.79 -14.78
CA THR A 14 -9.57 -6.59 -14.79
C THR A 14 -8.52 -6.08 -15.79
N GLU A 15 -8.92 -5.81 -17.03
CA GLU A 15 -8.03 -5.31 -18.08
C GLU A 15 -7.49 -3.91 -17.74
N ASP A 16 -8.35 -3.03 -17.22
CA ASP A 16 -7.98 -1.67 -16.81
C ASP A 16 -6.99 -1.68 -15.63
N GLU A 17 -7.17 -2.55 -14.64
CA GLU A 17 -6.24 -2.69 -13.50
C GLU A 17 -4.89 -3.25 -13.94
N ILE A 18 -4.88 -4.24 -14.85
CA ILE A 18 -3.63 -4.74 -15.45
C ILE A 18 -2.95 -3.62 -16.24
N LEU A 19 -3.70 -2.82 -16.99
CA LEU A 19 -3.17 -1.69 -17.76
C LEU A 19 -2.54 -0.64 -16.84
N LYS A 20 -3.19 -0.27 -15.74
CA LYS A 20 -2.62 0.62 -14.72
C LYS A 20 -1.31 0.08 -14.15
N ALA A 21 -1.30 -1.16 -13.68
CA ALA A 21 -0.10 -1.79 -13.12
C ALA A 21 1.04 -1.92 -14.15
N ALA A 22 0.70 -2.19 -15.41
CA ALA A 22 1.65 -2.27 -16.51
C ALA A 22 2.25 -0.90 -16.85
N VAL A 23 1.45 0.18 -16.84
CA VAL A 23 1.95 1.55 -17.03
C VAL A 23 2.83 1.98 -15.86
N MET A 24 2.51 1.59 -14.62
CA MET A 24 3.37 1.83 -13.46
C MET A 24 4.76 1.18 -13.60
N LYS A 25 4.83 -0.02 -14.22
CA LYS A 25 6.10 -0.75 -14.41
C LYS A 25 6.87 -0.32 -15.67
N TYR A 26 6.19 -0.15 -16.81
CA TYR A 26 6.82 0.03 -18.12
C TYR A 26 6.76 1.48 -18.65
N GLY A 27 5.95 2.35 -18.03
CA GLY A 27 5.76 3.74 -18.44
C GLY A 27 4.87 3.91 -19.68
N LYS A 28 4.67 5.16 -20.09
CA LYS A 28 3.73 5.59 -21.14
C LYS A 28 4.27 5.51 -22.58
N ASN A 29 5.46 4.95 -22.78
CA ASN A 29 6.11 4.89 -24.10
C ASN A 29 6.16 3.45 -24.67
N GLN A 30 5.96 2.42 -23.84
CA GLN A 30 6.14 1.01 -24.21
C GLN A 30 4.82 0.25 -24.40
N TRP A 31 3.90 0.81 -25.20
CA TRP A 31 2.54 0.26 -25.39
C TRP A 31 2.50 -1.16 -25.97
N SER A 32 3.45 -1.52 -26.83
CA SER A 32 3.55 -2.88 -27.37
C SER A 32 3.83 -3.91 -26.27
N ARG A 33 4.68 -3.56 -25.30
CA ARG A 33 4.99 -4.41 -24.16
C ARG A 33 3.80 -4.55 -23.22
N ILE A 34 3.07 -3.45 -23.00
CA ILE A 34 1.83 -3.44 -22.21
C ILE A 34 0.75 -4.30 -22.85
N ALA A 35 0.50 -4.13 -24.16
CA ALA A 35 -0.47 -4.94 -24.89
C ALA A 35 -0.13 -6.44 -24.89
N SER A 36 1.15 -6.81 -24.78
CA SER A 36 1.53 -8.22 -24.65
C SER A 36 1.10 -8.88 -23.34
N LEU A 37 0.62 -8.11 -22.34
CA LEU A 37 -0.01 -8.62 -21.12
C LEU A 37 -1.53 -8.74 -21.26
N LEU A 38 -2.14 -8.13 -22.27
CA LEU A 38 -3.59 -8.11 -22.51
C LEU A 38 -3.89 -8.81 -23.84
N HIS A 39 -4.33 -10.07 -23.77
CA HIS A 39 -4.44 -10.95 -24.95
C HIS A 39 -5.40 -10.43 -26.05
N ARG A 40 -6.51 -9.77 -25.68
CA ARG A 40 -7.52 -9.26 -26.63
C ARG A 40 -7.38 -7.77 -26.97
N LYS A 41 -6.39 -7.06 -26.41
CA LYS A 41 -6.22 -5.61 -26.62
C LYS A 41 -4.93 -5.29 -27.37
N SER A 42 -5.02 -4.40 -28.34
CA SER A 42 -3.86 -3.93 -29.11
C SER A 42 -3.12 -2.79 -28.42
N ALA A 43 -1.87 -2.53 -28.83
CA ALA A 43 -1.08 -1.41 -28.32
C ALA A 43 -1.74 -0.05 -28.56
N LYS A 44 -2.44 0.13 -29.70
CA LYS A 44 -3.17 1.35 -30.01
C LYS A 44 -4.36 1.53 -29.05
N GLN A 45 -5.12 0.46 -28.82
CA GLN A 45 -6.26 0.45 -27.89
C GLN A 45 -5.80 0.73 -26.45
N CYS A 46 -4.71 0.11 -25.99
CA CYS A 46 -4.15 0.38 -24.65
C CYS A 46 -3.73 1.85 -24.50
N LYS A 47 -3.12 2.43 -25.54
CA LYS A 47 -2.73 3.84 -25.55
C LYS A 47 -3.96 4.76 -25.50
N ALA A 48 -4.95 4.52 -26.37
CA ALA A 48 -6.19 5.29 -26.41
C ALA A 48 -6.93 5.22 -25.07
N ARG A 49 -7.16 4.01 -24.54
CA ARG A 49 -7.77 3.77 -23.23
C ARG A 49 -7.08 4.53 -22.10
N TRP A 50 -5.74 4.57 -22.12
CA TRP A 50 -4.99 5.34 -21.13
C TRP A 50 -5.29 6.83 -21.21
N TYR A 51 -5.14 7.44 -22.38
CA TYR A 51 -5.29 8.90 -22.55
C TYR A 51 -6.75 9.37 -22.55
N GLU A 52 -7.71 8.48 -22.77
CA GLU A 52 -9.13 8.83 -22.83
C GLU A 52 -9.88 8.55 -21.52
N TRP A 53 -9.44 7.55 -20.74
CA TRP A 53 -10.15 7.14 -19.52
C TRP A 53 -9.27 6.94 -18.28
N LEU A 54 -8.04 6.40 -18.39
CA LEU A 54 -7.29 5.98 -17.18
C LEU A 54 -6.30 7.02 -16.65
N ASP A 55 -5.89 8.01 -17.45
CA ASP A 55 -4.96 9.04 -16.99
C ASP A 55 -5.60 9.83 -15.83
N PRO A 56 -4.94 9.91 -14.66
CA PRO A 56 -5.48 10.60 -13.49
C PRO A 56 -5.68 12.10 -13.71
N SER A 57 -5.11 12.67 -14.77
CA SER A 57 -5.30 14.08 -15.16
C SER A 57 -6.70 14.33 -15.75
N ILE A 58 -7.43 13.29 -16.15
CA ILE A 58 -8.76 13.40 -16.76
C ILE A 58 -9.80 13.60 -15.66
N LYS A 59 -10.47 14.76 -15.70
CA LYS A 59 -11.59 15.04 -14.79
C LYS A 59 -12.80 14.20 -15.19
N LYS A 60 -13.30 13.38 -14.26
CA LYS A 60 -14.53 12.59 -14.39
C LYS A 60 -15.68 13.12 -13.52
N THR A 61 -15.50 14.30 -12.94
CA THR A 61 -16.53 15.00 -12.17
C THR A 61 -17.58 15.60 -13.11
N GLU A 62 -18.71 16.00 -12.54
CA GLU A 62 -19.75 16.74 -13.26
C GLU A 62 -19.20 18.03 -13.90
N TRP A 63 -19.90 18.52 -14.92
CA TRP A 63 -19.54 19.76 -15.62
C TRP A 63 -19.93 20.97 -14.79
N SER A 64 -19.00 21.91 -14.65
CA SER A 64 -19.31 23.20 -14.03
C SER A 64 -19.88 24.17 -15.07
N ARG A 65 -20.72 25.11 -14.63
CA ARG A 65 -21.29 26.14 -15.51
C ARG A 65 -20.22 26.95 -16.25
N GLU A 66 -19.10 27.24 -15.60
CA GLU A 66 -17.96 27.94 -16.23
C GLU A 66 -17.30 27.10 -17.34
N GLU A 67 -17.19 25.78 -17.15
CA GLU A 67 -16.68 24.86 -18.16
C GLU A 67 -17.64 24.77 -19.36
N GLU A 68 -18.95 24.76 -19.12
CA GLU A 68 -19.99 24.73 -20.17
C GLU A 68 -20.05 26.02 -21.00
N GLU A 69 -20.02 27.18 -20.36
CA GLU A 69 -20.01 28.48 -21.05
C GLU A 69 -18.76 28.61 -21.93
N LYS A 70 -17.60 28.18 -21.42
CA LYS A 70 -16.35 28.13 -22.20
C LYS A 70 -16.44 27.13 -23.35
N LEU A 71 -17.05 25.95 -23.14
CA LEU A 71 -17.27 24.94 -24.18
C LEU A 71 -18.10 25.51 -25.34
N LEU A 72 -19.25 26.10 -25.04
CA LEU A 72 -20.15 26.67 -26.05
C LEU A 72 -19.48 27.83 -26.82
N HIS A 73 -18.75 28.69 -26.10
CA HIS A 73 -18.00 29.78 -26.73
C HIS A 73 -16.93 29.26 -27.70
N LEU A 74 -16.11 28.30 -27.25
CA LEU A 74 -15.04 27.73 -28.08
C LEU A 74 -15.57 26.89 -29.24
N ALA A 75 -16.67 26.16 -29.05
CA ALA A 75 -17.33 25.40 -30.12
C ALA A 75 -17.90 26.32 -31.21
N LYS A 76 -18.39 27.52 -30.82
CA LYS A 76 -18.85 28.54 -31.77
C LYS A 76 -17.69 29.21 -32.52
N LEU A 77 -16.55 29.44 -31.87
CA LEU A 77 -15.36 30.05 -32.49
C LEU A 77 -14.60 29.06 -33.39
N MET A 78 -14.47 27.81 -32.98
CA MET A 78 -13.74 26.76 -33.68
C MET A 78 -14.66 25.55 -33.93
N PRO A 79 -15.48 25.58 -35.00
CA PRO A 79 -16.42 24.51 -35.30
C PRO A 79 -15.72 23.15 -35.44
N THR A 80 -16.25 22.12 -34.78
CA THR A 80 -15.84 20.70 -34.86
C THR A 80 -14.37 20.36 -34.52
N GLN A 81 -13.60 21.29 -33.96
CA GLN A 81 -12.19 21.09 -33.60
C GLN A 81 -11.97 20.61 -32.16
N TRP A 82 -12.62 19.50 -31.77
CA TRP A 82 -12.64 19.01 -30.38
C TRP A 82 -11.25 18.70 -29.79
N ARG A 83 -10.30 18.24 -30.60
CA ARG A 83 -8.92 17.98 -30.13
C ARG A 83 -8.16 19.26 -29.74
N THR A 84 -8.51 20.39 -30.34
CA THR A 84 -7.94 21.71 -30.01
C THR A 84 -8.66 22.33 -28.81
N ILE A 85 -9.98 22.13 -28.71
CA ILE A 85 -10.81 22.66 -27.63
C ILE A 85 -10.53 21.93 -26.29
N ALA A 86 -10.43 20.60 -26.32
CA ALA A 86 -10.23 19.73 -25.17
C ALA A 86 -9.12 20.19 -24.19
N PRO A 87 -7.88 20.46 -24.63
CA PRO A 87 -6.81 20.90 -23.73
C PRO A 87 -7.06 22.28 -23.11
N ILE A 88 -7.85 23.15 -23.75
CA ILE A 88 -8.18 24.50 -23.22
C ILE A 88 -9.19 24.40 -22.08
N ILE A 89 -10.15 23.47 -22.18
CA ILE A 89 -11.17 23.21 -21.15
C ILE A 89 -10.61 22.29 -20.04
N GLY A 90 -9.63 21.44 -20.37
CA GLY A 90 -9.05 20.47 -19.44
C GLY A 90 -9.88 19.19 -19.29
N ARG A 91 -10.57 18.78 -20.37
CA ARG A 91 -11.38 17.55 -20.46
C ARG A 91 -10.97 16.76 -21.71
N THR A 92 -11.40 15.50 -21.83
CA THR A 92 -11.12 14.68 -23.02
C THR A 92 -11.96 15.17 -24.21
N ALA A 93 -11.43 15.10 -25.44
CA ALA A 93 -12.17 15.53 -26.64
C ALA A 93 -13.51 14.81 -26.83
N ALA A 94 -13.59 13.52 -26.49
CA ALA A 94 -14.83 12.76 -26.51
C ALA A 94 -15.86 13.29 -25.49
N GLN A 95 -15.43 13.60 -24.25
CA GLN A 95 -16.30 14.19 -23.24
C GLN A 95 -16.82 15.56 -23.68
N CYS A 96 -15.97 16.39 -24.31
CA CYS A 96 -16.37 17.69 -24.82
C CYS A 96 -17.44 17.60 -25.91
N LEU A 97 -17.29 16.65 -26.84
CA LEU A 97 -18.27 16.43 -27.91
C LEU A 97 -19.59 15.91 -27.33
N GLU A 98 -19.55 14.87 -26.50
CA GLU A 98 -20.74 14.27 -25.88
C GLU A 98 -21.53 15.29 -25.07
N HIS A 99 -20.84 16.11 -24.28
CA HIS A 99 -21.50 17.15 -23.48
C HIS A 99 -22.04 18.30 -24.33
N TYR A 100 -21.36 18.67 -25.41
CA TYR A 100 -21.85 19.67 -26.35
C TYR A 100 -23.14 19.20 -27.06
N GLU A 101 -23.18 17.96 -27.52
CA GLU A 101 -24.38 17.35 -28.12
C GLU A 101 -25.52 17.30 -27.10
N PHE A 102 -25.24 16.89 -25.85
CA PHE A 102 -26.21 16.92 -24.77
C PHE A 102 -26.79 18.32 -24.49
N LEU A 103 -25.96 19.38 -24.53
CA LEU A 103 -26.43 20.76 -24.34
C LEU A 103 -27.31 21.23 -25.50
N LEU A 104 -26.99 20.84 -26.74
CA LEU A 104 -27.82 21.15 -27.91
C LEU A 104 -29.16 20.42 -27.86
N ASP A 105 -29.16 19.12 -27.54
CA ASP A 105 -30.39 18.33 -27.41
C ASP A 105 -31.27 18.88 -26.30
N LYS A 106 -30.69 19.26 -25.15
CA LYS A 106 -31.43 19.88 -24.04
C LYS A 106 -32.04 21.23 -24.41
N ALA A 107 -31.43 21.98 -25.32
CA ALA A 107 -32.00 23.23 -25.84
C ALA A 107 -33.11 22.95 -26.87
N ALA A 108 -32.85 22.06 -27.84
CA ALA A 108 -33.80 21.69 -28.88
C ALA A 108 -35.08 21.04 -28.32
N GLN A 109 -34.95 20.20 -27.29
CA GLN A 109 -36.08 19.56 -26.60
C GLN A 109 -36.94 20.57 -25.82
N ARG A 110 -36.37 21.70 -25.39
CA ARG A 110 -37.14 22.77 -24.75
C ARG A 110 -37.89 23.64 -25.75
N ASP A 111 -37.36 23.77 -26.97
CA ASP A 111 -37.97 24.57 -28.04
C ASP A 111 -39.07 23.80 -28.80
N ASN A 112 -39.02 22.46 -28.82
CA ASN A 112 -40.05 21.59 -29.41
C ASN A 112 -40.74 20.75 -28.32
N GLU A 113 -41.97 21.10 -27.93
CA GLU A 113 -42.76 20.43 -26.87
C GLU A 113 -43.27 19.01 -27.22
N GLU A 114 -42.94 18.46 -28.40
CA GLU A 114 -43.37 17.11 -28.80
C GLU A 114 -42.27 16.07 -28.55
N GLU A 115 -42.34 15.39 -27.41
CA GLU A 115 -41.73 14.06 -27.26
C GLU A 115 -42.41 13.11 -28.24
N THR A 116 -41.77 12.77 -29.36
CA THR A 116 -41.81 11.42 -29.95
C THR A 116 -40.85 11.26 -31.12
N ALA A 117 -40.03 10.21 -31.03
CA ALA A 117 -39.73 9.21 -32.07
C ALA A 117 -38.29 8.74 -31.86
N ASP A 118 -38.12 7.44 -31.60
CA ASP A 118 -36.85 6.74 -31.40
C ASP A 118 -35.67 7.36 -32.17
N ASP A 119 -34.67 7.82 -31.42
CA ASP A 119 -33.41 8.34 -31.94
C ASP A 119 -32.78 7.36 -32.96
N PRO A 120 -32.77 7.68 -34.26
CA PRO A 120 -32.23 6.81 -35.31
C PRO A 120 -30.71 6.63 -35.21
N ARG A 121 -30.03 7.34 -34.31
CA ARG A 121 -28.58 7.29 -34.08
C ARG A 121 -28.15 6.27 -33.03
N LYS A 122 -29.09 5.57 -32.37
CA LYS A 122 -28.71 4.38 -31.61
C LYS A 122 -28.09 3.38 -32.59
N LEU A 123 -26.85 2.98 -32.31
CA LEU A 123 -26.13 1.92 -33.03
C LEU A 123 -27.11 0.80 -33.39
N LYS A 124 -27.15 0.42 -34.66
CA LYS A 124 -28.07 -0.66 -35.07
C LYS A 124 -27.72 -1.92 -34.30
N PRO A 125 -28.69 -2.72 -33.86
CA PRO A 125 -28.42 -3.98 -33.17
C PRO A 125 -27.42 -4.83 -33.98
N GLY A 126 -26.20 -5.00 -33.45
CA GLY A 126 -25.11 -5.73 -34.10
C GLY A 126 -23.90 -4.90 -34.55
N GLU A 127 -23.96 -3.57 -34.54
CA GLU A 127 -22.81 -2.71 -34.85
C GLU A 127 -21.81 -2.63 -33.68
N ILE A 128 -20.52 -2.74 -33.99
CA ILE A 128 -19.43 -2.61 -33.01
C ILE A 128 -19.18 -1.11 -32.80
N ASP A 129 -19.18 -0.68 -31.55
CA ASP A 129 -18.83 0.69 -31.18
C ASP A 129 -17.44 1.07 -31.72
N PRO A 130 -17.31 2.17 -32.47
CA PRO A 130 -16.02 2.62 -33.00
C PRO A 130 -15.03 3.07 -31.90
N ASN A 131 -15.51 3.60 -30.76
CA ASN A 131 -14.67 4.17 -29.70
C ASN A 131 -15.00 3.58 -28.30
N PRO A 132 -14.83 2.26 -28.08
CA PRO A 132 -15.11 1.63 -26.79
C PRO A 132 -14.17 2.10 -25.66
N GLU A 133 -13.04 2.73 -25.99
CA GLU A 133 -12.06 3.26 -25.04
C GLU A 133 -12.56 4.42 -24.18
N THR A 134 -13.60 5.14 -24.60
CA THR A 134 -14.16 6.29 -23.85
C THR A 134 -15.19 5.86 -22.81
N LYS A 135 -15.71 4.63 -22.90
CA LYS A 135 -16.80 4.12 -22.06
C LYS A 135 -16.32 3.58 -20.71
N PRO A 136 -17.15 3.60 -19.65
CA PRO A 136 -16.78 2.98 -18.38
C PRO A 136 -16.50 1.48 -18.53
N ALA A 137 -15.60 0.97 -17.70
CA ALA A 137 -15.26 -0.46 -17.69
C ALA A 137 -16.46 -1.29 -17.18
N ARG A 138 -16.67 -2.47 -17.78
CA ARG A 138 -17.64 -3.41 -17.23
C ARG A 138 -17.12 -4.01 -15.92
N PRO A 139 -17.95 -4.11 -14.87
CA PRO A 139 -17.62 -4.85 -13.67
C PRO A 139 -17.25 -6.30 -13.99
N ASP A 140 -16.36 -6.85 -13.19
CA ASP A 140 -15.88 -8.22 -13.36
C ASP A 140 -17.00 -9.21 -12.94
N PRO A 141 -17.27 -10.28 -13.71
CA PRO A 141 -18.23 -11.31 -13.30
C PRO A 141 -17.75 -12.04 -12.04
N ILE A 142 -18.68 -12.60 -11.26
CA ILE A 142 -18.34 -13.36 -10.04
C ILE A 142 -17.50 -14.59 -10.39
N ASP A 143 -17.91 -15.30 -11.45
CA ASP A 143 -17.19 -16.43 -11.99
C ASP A 143 -16.37 -15.96 -13.19
N MET A 144 -15.07 -15.79 -12.95
CA MET A 144 -14.10 -15.36 -13.96
C MET A 144 -13.76 -16.54 -14.86
N ASP A 145 -13.71 -16.31 -16.17
CA ASP A 145 -13.33 -17.37 -17.10
C ASP A 145 -11.82 -17.71 -16.99
N GLU A 146 -11.45 -18.87 -17.52
CA GLU A 146 -10.07 -19.35 -17.51
C GLU A 146 -9.11 -18.36 -18.19
N ASP A 147 -9.57 -17.71 -19.26
CA ASP A 147 -8.81 -16.70 -20.01
C ASP A 147 -8.42 -15.52 -19.09
N GLU A 148 -9.36 -14.99 -18.29
CA GLU A 148 -9.09 -13.87 -17.38
C GLU A 148 -8.20 -14.25 -16.19
N LEU A 149 -8.43 -15.44 -15.62
CA LEU A 149 -7.61 -15.98 -14.54
C LEU A 149 -6.16 -16.21 -15.01
N GLU A 150 -5.99 -16.79 -16.20
CA GLU A 150 -4.68 -16.99 -16.83
C GLU A 150 -4.01 -15.64 -17.09
N MET A 151 -4.73 -14.67 -17.66
CA MET A 151 -4.24 -13.31 -17.90
C MET A 151 -3.75 -12.64 -16.61
N LEU A 152 -4.52 -12.73 -15.52
CA LEU A 152 -4.13 -12.18 -14.21
C LEU A 152 -2.88 -12.86 -13.65
N SER A 153 -2.81 -14.20 -13.74
CA SER A 153 -1.65 -14.96 -13.28
C SER A 153 -0.38 -14.61 -14.06
N GLU A 154 -0.50 -14.46 -15.38
CA GLU A 154 0.58 -14.06 -16.26
C GLU A 154 1.03 -12.63 -15.98
N ALA A 155 0.09 -11.70 -15.82
CA ALA A 155 0.37 -10.32 -15.46
C ALA A 155 1.15 -10.25 -14.13
N ARG A 156 0.70 -10.95 -13.08
CA ARG A 156 1.41 -11.02 -11.78
C ARG A 156 2.84 -11.56 -11.94
N ALA A 157 3.01 -12.66 -12.67
CA ALA A 157 4.33 -13.26 -12.89
C ALA A 157 5.27 -12.34 -13.68
N ARG A 158 4.77 -11.69 -14.74
CA ARG A 158 5.54 -10.74 -15.56
C ARG A 158 5.86 -9.46 -14.81
N LEU A 159 4.96 -8.94 -13.97
CA LEU A 159 5.19 -7.76 -13.13
C LEU A 159 6.21 -8.05 -12.02
N ALA A 160 6.20 -9.23 -11.41
CA ALA A 160 7.20 -9.63 -10.41
C ALA A 160 8.60 -9.85 -11.00
N ASN A 161 8.69 -10.30 -12.26
CA ASN A 161 9.97 -10.61 -12.88
C ASN A 161 10.75 -9.34 -13.30
N THR A 162 11.94 -9.16 -12.75
CA THR A 162 12.89 -8.08 -13.11
C THR A 162 14.18 -8.61 -13.75
N GLN A 163 14.42 -9.92 -13.69
CA GLN A 163 15.69 -10.54 -14.09
C GLN A 163 15.65 -11.06 -15.53
N GLY A 164 16.70 -10.74 -16.29
CA GLY A 164 16.93 -11.28 -17.63
C GLY A 164 17.46 -12.73 -17.64
N LYS A 165 17.60 -13.31 -18.84
CA LYS A 165 18.05 -14.71 -19.04
C LYS A 165 19.40 -15.01 -18.38
N LYS A 166 20.38 -14.09 -18.51
CA LYS A 166 21.74 -14.25 -17.97
C LYS A 166 21.76 -14.29 -16.44
N ALA A 167 21.03 -13.40 -15.78
CA ALA A 167 20.91 -13.37 -14.32
C ALA A 167 20.27 -14.65 -13.79
N LYS A 168 19.16 -15.10 -14.40
CA LYS A 168 18.50 -16.37 -14.03
C LYS A 168 19.41 -17.59 -14.23
N ARG A 169 20.18 -17.63 -15.33
CA ARG A 169 21.15 -18.69 -15.59
C ARG A 169 22.25 -18.71 -14.53
N LYS A 170 22.84 -17.54 -14.23
CA LYS A 170 23.91 -17.41 -13.23
C LYS A 170 23.43 -17.77 -11.82
N ALA A 171 22.18 -17.45 -11.47
CA ALA A 171 21.59 -17.85 -10.20
C ALA A 171 21.46 -19.38 -10.07
N ARG A 172 20.95 -20.05 -11.11
CA ARG A 172 20.89 -21.53 -11.14
C ARG A 172 22.27 -22.17 -11.12
N GLU A 173 23.22 -21.61 -11.84
CA GLU A 173 24.62 -22.08 -11.84
C GLU A 173 25.24 -21.96 -10.44
N LYS A 174 25.02 -20.84 -9.74
CA LYS A 174 25.46 -20.66 -8.35
C LYS A 174 24.87 -21.72 -7.41
N GLN A 175 23.57 -22.00 -7.52
CA GLN A 175 22.90 -23.04 -6.72
C GLN A 175 23.47 -24.44 -7.00
N LEU A 176 23.69 -24.76 -8.28
CA LEU A 176 24.29 -26.03 -8.67
C LEU A 176 25.74 -26.16 -8.16
N GLU A 177 26.50 -25.07 -8.18
CA GLU A 177 27.87 -25.05 -7.65
C GLU A 177 27.91 -25.24 -6.13
N GLU A 178 27.00 -24.60 -5.39
CA GLU A 178 26.82 -24.82 -3.95
C GLU A 178 26.44 -26.29 -3.66
N ALA A 179 25.48 -26.84 -4.40
CA ALA A 179 25.08 -28.24 -4.26
C ALA A 179 26.24 -29.21 -4.53
N ARG A 180 27.01 -28.98 -5.61
CA ARG A 180 28.21 -29.77 -5.93
C ARG A 180 29.29 -29.65 -4.85
N ARG A 181 29.52 -28.44 -4.33
CA ARG A 181 30.46 -28.20 -3.24
C ARG A 181 30.08 -28.97 -2.00
N LEU A 182 28.80 -28.95 -1.60
CA LEU A 182 28.29 -29.69 -0.45
C LEU A 182 28.42 -31.21 -0.64
N ALA A 183 28.05 -31.73 -1.81
CA ALA A 183 28.19 -33.16 -2.12
C ALA A 183 29.66 -33.61 -2.09
N ALA A 184 30.57 -32.83 -2.69
CA ALA A 184 32.00 -33.13 -2.67
C ALA A 184 32.59 -33.04 -1.25
N LEU A 185 32.09 -32.12 -0.42
CA LEU A 185 32.49 -31.96 0.96
C LEU A 185 32.01 -33.14 1.82
N GLN A 186 30.77 -33.59 1.63
CA GLN A 186 30.23 -34.79 2.26
C GLN A 186 31.08 -36.02 1.91
N LYS A 187 31.37 -36.23 0.62
CA LYS A 187 32.24 -37.34 0.19
C LYS A 187 33.63 -37.27 0.78
N ARG A 188 34.22 -36.09 0.91
CA ARG A 188 35.51 -35.91 1.58
C ARG A 188 35.42 -36.23 3.08
N ARG A 189 34.34 -35.84 3.76
CA ARG A 189 34.13 -36.16 5.17
C ARG A 189 34.02 -37.67 5.39
N GLU A 190 33.24 -38.36 4.56
CA GLU A 190 33.09 -39.82 4.59
C GLU A 190 34.44 -40.53 4.43
N LEU A 191 35.24 -40.12 3.43
CA LEU A 191 36.58 -40.68 3.21
C LEU A 191 37.54 -40.42 4.37
N ARG A 192 37.56 -39.18 4.91
CA ARG A 192 38.40 -38.84 6.07
C ARG A 192 37.97 -39.55 7.34
N ALA A 193 36.67 -39.71 7.58
CA ALA A 193 36.15 -40.46 8.71
C ALA A 193 36.52 -41.95 8.62
N ALA A 194 36.61 -42.50 7.40
CA ALA A 194 37.13 -43.84 7.13
C ALA A 194 38.68 -43.91 7.15
N GLY A 195 39.38 -42.80 7.42
CA GLY A 195 40.85 -42.74 7.45
C GLY A 195 41.52 -42.77 6.07
N ILE A 196 40.78 -42.60 4.97
CA ILE A 196 41.31 -42.67 3.61
C ILE A 196 41.74 -41.26 3.13
N GLU A 197 43.05 -41.07 2.96
CA GLU A 197 43.62 -39.83 2.45
C GLU A 197 43.80 -39.82 0.93
N ILE A 198 42.85 -39.22 0.21
CA ILE A 198 42.98 -39.00 -1.24
C ILE A 198 43.41 -37.57 -1.52
N GLN A 199 44.62 -37.42 -2.09
CA GLN A 199 45.16 -36.15 -2.53
C GLN A 199 44.45 -35.65 -3.79
N LYS A 200 44.00 -34.39 -3.79
CA LYS A 200 43.34 -33.79 -4.95
C LYS A 200 44.36 -33.12 -5.86
N LYS A 201 44.32 -33.42 -7.15
CA LYS A 201 45.11 -32.71 -8.16
C LYS A 201 44.53 -31.31 -8.40
N ARG A 202 45.35 -30.27 -8.25
CA ARG A 202 44.96 -28.90 -8.62
C ARG A 202 45.13 -28.69 -10.11
N LYS A 203 44.07 -28.24 -10.80
CA LYS A 203 44.08 -28.05 -12.26
C LYS A 203 44.59 -26.68 -12.73
N LYS A 204 44.73 -25.68 -11.84
CA LYS A 204 45.19 -24.32 -12.22
C LYS A 204 46.62 -24.08 -11.75
N LYS A 205 47.53 -23.91 -12.72
CA LYS A 205 48.95 -23.54 -12.51
C LYS A 205 49.15 -22.02 -12.41
N ARG A 206 48.21 -21.21 -12.92
CA ARG A 206 48.27 -19.74 -12.93
C ARG A 206 47.20 -19.15 -11.99
N GLY A 207 47.60 -18.22 -11.13
CA GLY A 207 46.75 -17.54 -10.13
C GLY A 207 47.43 -17.46 -8.76
N VAL A 208 47.05 -16.47 -7.95
CA VAL A 208 47.52 -16.32 -6.57
C VAL A 208 46.73 -17.27 -5.67
N ASP A 209 47.45 -18.01 -4.81
CA ASP A 209 46.84 -18.88 -3.82
C ASP A 209 46.52 -18.09 -2.55
N TYR A 210 45.29 -17.60 -2.46
CA TYR A 210 44.79 -16.78 -1.36
C TYR A 210 44.95 -17.40 0.05
N ASN A 211 45.13 -18.71 0.14
CA ASN A 211 45.32 -19.42 1.42
C ASN A 211 46.79 -19.58 1.81
N ALA A 212 47.72 -19.44 0.87
CA ALA A 212 49.15 -19.69 1.10
C ALA A 212 49.91 -18.40 1.46
N GLU A 213 49.51 -17.27 0.90
CA GLU A 213 50.16 -15.98 1.09
C GLU A 213 49.13 -14.84 1.08
N ILE A 214 49.52 -13.68 1.61
CA ILE A 214 48.70 -12.46 1.56
C ILE A 214 48.75 -11.93 0.12
N PRO A 215 47.63 -11.93 -0.62
CA PRO A 215 47.62 -11.44 -2.00
C PRO A 215 47.95 -9.96 -2.05
N PHE A 216 48.91 -9.60 -2.92
CA PHE A 216 49.33 -8.20 -3.13
C PHE A 216 49.62 -7.47 -1.82
N GLU A 217 50.37 -8.11 -0.91
CA GLU A 217 50.68 -7.56 0.39
C GLU A 217 51.33 -6.18 0.27
N LYS A 218 50.70 -5.19 0.89
CA LYS A 218 51.27 -3.87 1.09
C LYS A 218 51.53 -3.71 2.58
N LYS A 219 52.82 -3.65 2.94
CA LYS A 219 53.20 -3.42 4.33
C LYS A 219 52.67 -2.05 4.79
N PRO A 220 52.19 -1.93 6.04
CA PRO A 220 51.79 -0.64 6.59
C PRO A 220 52.97 0.33 6.53
N ALA A 221 52.69 1.62 6.27
CA ALA A 221 53.74 2.62 6.21
C ALA A 221 54.40 2.75 7.59
N PRO A 222 55.74 2.81 7.68
CA PRO A 222 56.42 2.96 8.96
C PRO A 222 56.01 4.29 9.61
N GLY A 223 55.62 4.23 10.88
CA GLY A 223 55.24 5.39 11.68
C GLY A 223 56.37 5.88 12.60
N PHE A 224 56.05 6.88 13.43
CA PHE A 224 56.98 7.41 14.44
C PHE A 224 57.08 6.53 15.71
N TYR A 225 56.16 5.58 15.88
CA TYR A 225 56.11 4.66 17.03
C TYR A 225 56.62 3.28 16.63
N ASP A 226 57.33 2.62 17.56
CA ASP A 226 57.78 1.24 17.39
C ASP A 226 56.60 0.27 17.62
N THR A 227 56.30 -0.55 16.61
CA THR A 227 55.22 -1.54 16.63
C THR A 227 55.76 -2.98 16.63
N SER A 228 57.05 -3.18 16.92
CA SER A 228 57.69 -4.51 16.89
C SER A 228 57.22 -5.45 18.00
N GLU A 229 56.77 -4.90 19.13
CA GLU A 229 56.30 -5.66 20.30
C GLU A 229 54.80 -6.00 20.23
N GLU A 230 54.05 -5.36 19.33
CA GLU A 230 52.60 -5.53 19.19
C GLU A 230 52.25 -6.83 18.45
N ASN A 231 51.80 -7.85 19.18
CA ASN A 231 51.33 -9.10 18.60
C ASN A 231 49.80 -9.20 18.64
N TYR A 232 49.17 -9.62 17.54
CA TYR A 232 47.74 -9.90 17.53
C TYR A 232 47.47 -11.31 18.06
N GLN A 233 46.41 -11.46 18.87
CA GLN A 233 45.94 -12.77 19.27
C GLN A 233 45.11 -13.40 18.15
N SER A 234 45.41 -14.66 17.79
CA SER A 234 44.63 -15.40 16.81
C SER A 234 43.22 -15.72 17.31
N LEU A 235 42.27 -15.88 16.41
CA LEU A 235 40.90 -16.24 16.75
C LEU A 235 40.82 -17.73 17.15
N ASP A 236 40.50 -18.01 18.42
CA ASP A 236 40.30 -19.38 18.90
C ASP A 236 38.93 -19.90 18.47
N ALA A 237 38.92 -20.80 17.49
CA ALA A 237 37.71 -21.34 16.90
C ALA A 237 37.29 -22.66 17.57
N ASP A 238 36.14 -22.68 18.25
CA ASP A 238 35.52 -23.91 18.73
C ASP A 238 34.88 -24.69 17.56
N PHE A 239 35.64 -25.60 16.96
CA PHE A 239 35.20 -26.41 15.82
C PHE A 239 34.02 -27.35 16.13
N ARG A 240 33.67 -27.57 17.41
CA ARG A 240 32.48 -28.36 17.77
C ARG A 240 31.19 -27.60 17.54
N ARG A 241 31.21 -26.27 17.73
CA ARG A 241 30.02 -25.40 17.62
C ARG A 241 30.02 -24.53 16.35
N LEU A 242 31.19 -24.22 15.79
CA LEU A 242 31.33 -23.28 14.69
C LEU A 242 30.57 -23.70 13.42
N ARG A 243 29.72 -22.81 12.90
CA ARG A 243 29.02 -22.97 11.61
C ARG A 243 29.47 -21.90 10.62
N GLN A 244 29.23 -22.17 9.32
CA GLN A 244 29.48 -21.18 8.27
C GLN A 244 28.72 -19.86 8.51
N GLN A 245 27.47 -19.95 8.99
CA GLN A 245 26.66 -18.78 9.32
C GLN A 245 27.24 -17.93 10.46
N ASP A 246 27.96 -18.55 11.41
CA ASP A 246 28.55 -17.83 12.54
C ASP A 246 29.79 -17.03 12.10
N LEU A 247 30.49 -17.51 11.05
CA LEU A 247 31.59 -16.78 10.41
C LEU A 247 31.09 -15.62 9.53
N ASP A 248 30.03 -15.86 8.75
CA ASP A 248 29.46 -14.85 7.84
C ASP A 248 28.58 -13.81 8.59
N GLY A 249 28.05 -14.16 9.76
CA GLY A 249 27.11 -13.36 10.54
C GLY A 249 25.66 -13.44 10.03
N GLU A 250 24.74 -12.73 10.69
CA GLU A 250 23.33 -12.67 10.28
C GLU A 250 23.15 -11.91 8.97
N LEU A 251 22.36 -12.48 8.04
CA LEU A 251 22.01 -11.76 6.82
C LEU A 251 21.08 -10.59 7.15
N ARG A 252 21.36 -9.41 6.57
CA ARG A 252 20.51 -8.22 6.71
C ARG A 252 19.04 -8.50 6.37
N SER A 253 18.77 -9.34 5.36
CA SER A 253 17.41 -9.72 4.98
C SER A 253 16.66 -10.48 6.07
N GLU A 254 17.34 -11.37 6.81
CA GLU A 254 16.75 -12.15 7.90
C GLU A 254 16.43 -11.26 9.09
N ARG A 255 17.37 -10.39 9.47
CA ARG A 255 17.16 -9.40 10.54
C ARG A 255 15.96 -8.50 10.23
N VAL A 256 15.91 -7.94 9.02
CA VAL A 256 14.79 -7.08 8.58
C VAL A 256 13.48 -7.86 8.53
N PHE A 257 13.50 -9.11 8.06
CA PHE A 257 12.31 -9.96 8.05
C PHE A 257 11.75 -10.20 9.46
N PHE A 258 12.63 -10.51 10.42
CA PHE A 258 12.23 -10.74 11.80
C PHE A 258 11.61 -9.49 12.44
N LEU A 259 12.21 -8.33 12.22
CA LEU A 259 11.66 -7.04 12.69
C LEU A 259 10.28 -6.76 12.07
N ARG A 260 10.11 -6.92 10.75
CA ARG A 260 8.79 -6.77 10.10
C ARG A 260 7.75 -7.74 10.65
N LYS A 261 8.14 -8.98 10.94
CA LYS A 261 7.24 -9.98 11.54
C LYS A 261 6.80 -9.55 12.94
N LYS A 262 7.74 -9.02 13.73
CA LYS A 262 7.48 -8.45 15.06
C LYS A 262 6.51 -7.27 14.96
N ASP A 263 6.77 -6.32 14.06
CA ASP A 263 5.90 -5.15 13.85
C ASP A 263 4.49 -5.55 13.40
N ASN A 264 4.39 -6.46 12.42
CA ASN A 264 3.09 -6.97 11.95
C ASN A 264 2.30 -7.67 13.06
N PHE A 265 2.98 -8.44 13.92
CA PHE A 265 2.35 -9.08 15.05
C PHE A 265 1.78 -8.06 16.04
N PHE A 266 2.56 -7.04 16.41
CA PHE A 266 2.09 -5.97 17.28
C PHE A 266 0.94 -5.17 16.65
N PHE A 267 1.04 -4.86 15.36
CA PHE A 267 0.00 -4.13 14.63
C PHE A 267 -1.31 -4.92 14.59
N LYS A 268 -1.24 -6.23 14.31
CA LYS A 268 -2.42 -7.11 14.30
C LYS A 268 -3.09 -7.18 15.68
N ARG A 269 -2.29 -7.36 16.75
CA ARG A 269 -2.81 -7.37 18.12
C ARG A 269 -3.46 -6.05 18.53
N LYS A 270 -2.84 -4.92 18.19
CA LYS A 270 -3.44 -3.60 18.42
C LYS A 270 -4.77 -3.46 17.69
N LYS A 271 -4.84 -3.85 16.41
CA LYS A 271 -6.08 -3.77 15.62
C LYS A 271 -7.20 -4.61 16.22
N GLU A 272 -6.91 -5.83 16.67
CA GLU A 272 -7.90 -6.68 17.36
C GLU A 272 -8.40 -6.04 18.66
N PHE A 273 -7.48 -5.48 19.47
CA PHE A 273 -7.84 -4.79 20.71
C PHE A 273 -8.71 -3.54 20.46
N PHE A 274 -8.33 -2.71 19.48
CA PHE A 274 -9.09 -1.52 19.10
C PHE A 274 -10.47 -1.86 18.52
N PHE A 275 -10.58 -2.92 17.73
CA PHE A 275 -11.85 -3.37 17.17
C PHE A 275 -12.80 -3.86 18.27
N SER A 276 -12.28 -4.65 19.22
CA SER A 276 -13.06 -5.09 20.39
C SER A 276 -13.50 -3.92 21.28
N SER A 277 -12.64 -2.93 21.53
CA SER A 277 -13.04 -1.74 22.30
C SER A 277 -14.05 -0.86 21.56
N ALA A 278 -13.93 -0.74 20.23
CA ALA A 278 -14.86 0.04 19.41
C ALA A 278 -16.25 -0.61 19.32
N ILE A 279 -16.32 -1.94 19.22
CA ILE A 279 -17.58 -2.69 19.29
C ILE A 279 -18.26 -2.49 20.65
N LEU A 280 -17.50 -2.58 21.75
CA LEU A 280 -18.04 -2.36 23.09
C LEU A 280 -18.63 -0.95 23.25
N LEU A 281 -17.95 0.07 22.72
CA LEU A 281 -18.46 1.45 22.71
C LEU A 281 -19.71 1.60 21.86
N PHE A 282 -19.74 1.03 20.65
CA PHE A 282 -20.92 1.06 19.78
C PHE A 282 -22.13 0.36 20.40
N PHE A 283 -21.92 -0.78 21.05
CA PHE A 283 -22.98 -1.54 21.70
C PHE A 283 -23.53 -0.81 22.94
N LEU A 284 -22.66 -0.16 23.72
CA LEU A 284 -23.07 0.71 24.82
C LEU A 284 -23.91 1.90 24.33
N VAL A 285 -23.48 2.58 23.27
CA VAL A 285 -24.24 3.70 22.69
C VAL A 285 -25.58 3.23 22.12
N TYR A 286 -25.62 2.06 21.46
CA TYR A 286 -26.84 1.48 20.92
C TYR A 286 -27.84 1.12 22.04
N ILE A 287 -27.39 0.48 23.12
CA ILE A 287 -28.23 0.17 24.28
C ILE A 287 -28.79 1.45 24.89
N VAL A 288 -27.96 2.49 25.09
CA VAL A 288 -28.40 3.77 25.65
C VAL A 288 -29.42 4.45 24.73
N PHE A 289 -29.23 4.40 23.41
CA PHE A 289 -30.18 4.96 22.44
C PHE A 289 -31.50 4.18 22.40
N PHE A 290 -31.45 2.85 22.51
CA PHE A 290 -32.63 1.98 22.54
C PHE A 290 -33.46 2.17 23.81
N PHE A 291 -32.81 2.32 24.97
CA PHE A 291 -33.48 2.65 26.23
C PHE A 291 -34.05 4.08 26.23
N ALA A 292 -33.36 5.04 25.59
CA ALA A 292 -33.86 6.42 25.46
C ALA A 292 -35.10 6.53 24.56
N LEU A 293 -35.33 5.56 23.67
CA LEU A 293 -36.51 5.49 22.78
C LEU A 293 -37.69 4.69 23.35
N GLY A 294 -37.57 4.13 24.57
CA GLY A 294 -38.72 3.58 25.30
C GLY A 294 -39.36 2.33 24.70
N PHE A 295 -38.64 1.54 23.91
CA PHE A 295 -39.16 0.27 23.39
C PHE A 295 -39.03 -0.85 24.43
N SER A 296 -40.14 -1.17 25.09
CA SER A 296 -40.28 -2.37 25.93
C SER A 296 -40.61 -3.56 25.04
N PHE A 297 -39.61 -4.31 24.54
CA PHE A 297 -39.66 -5.77 24.30
C PHE A 297 -38.37 -6.21 23.60
N PHE A 298 -37.61 -7.10 24.24
CA PHE A 298 -36.42 -7.74 23.67
C PHE A 298 -36.66 -9.26 23.66
N PHE A 299 -36.97 -9.84 22.50
CA PHE A 299 -36.93 -11.30 22.30
C PHE A 299 -35.54 -11.66 21.79
N ILE A 300 -34.69 -12.15 22.69
CA ILE A 300 -33.40 -12.77 22.36
C ILE A 300 -33.64 -14.21 21.94
N SER A 301 -33.13 -14.63 20.79
CA SER A 301 -33.05 -16.05 20.44
C SER A 301 -31.91 -16.73 21.20
N ASP A 302 -32.05 -18.01 21.53
CA ASP A 302 -31.10 -18.78 22.37
C ASP A 302 -29.64 -18.77 21.83
N THR A 303 -29.47 -18.54 20.53
CA THR A 303 -28.16 -18.36 19.88
C THR A 303 -27.45 -17.07 20.28
N GLU A 304 -28.19 -15.98 20.50
CA GLU A 304 -27.65 -14.70 20.93
C GLU A 304 -27.34 -14.69 22.43
N PHE A 305 -28.14 -15.41 23.23
CA PHE A 305 -27.86 -15.63 24.65
C PHE A 305 -26.53 -16.36 24.87
N PHE A 306 -26.24 -17.37 24.04
CA PHE A 306 -24.97 -18.09 24.11
C PHE A 306 -23.76 -17.20 23.81
N PHE A 307 -23.92 -16.25 22.88
CA PHE A 307 -22.91 -15.22 22.60
C PHE A 307 -22.75 -14.25 23.78
N PHE A 308 -23.86 -13.86 24.41
CA PHE A 308 -23.92 -13.03 25.63
C PHE A 308 -23.16 -13.66 26.81
N VAL A 309 -23.35 -14.96 27.05
CA VAL A 309 -22.64 -15.70 28.11
C VAL A 309 -21.14 -15.79 27.79
N LYS A 310 -20.77 -16.00 26.53
CA LYS A 310 -19.37 -16.08 26.10
C LYS A 310 -18.64 -14.74 26.24
N VAL A 311 -19.32 -13.63 25.91
CA VAL A 311 -18.83 -12.26 26.09
C VAL A 311 -18.76 -11.88 27.57
N GLY A 312 -19.75 -12.26 28.37
CA GLY A 312 -19.75 -12.05 29.83
C GLY A 312 -18.62 -12.81 30.54
N LEU A 313 -18.33 -14.05 30.12
CA LEU A 313 -17.20 -14.83 30.62
C LEU A 313 -15.86 -14.16 30.25
N PHE A 314 -15.76 -13.64 29.02
CA PHE A 314 -14.58 -12.89 28.56
C PHE A 314 -14.37 -11.58 29.32
N PHE A 315 -15.45 -10.87 29.66
CA PHE A 315 -15.42 -9.66 30.48
C PHE A 315 -14.94 -9.96 31.91
N LEU A 316 -15.34 -11.09 32.48
CA LEU A 316 -14.92 -11.52 33.81
C LEU A 316 -13.42 -11.90 33.83
N ILE A 317 -12.93 -12.56 32.78
CA ILE A 317 -11.51 -12.88 32.57
C ILE A 317 -10.69 -11.59 32.32
N ALA A 318 -11.21 -10.65 31.54
CA ALA A 318 -10.59 -9.34 31.30
C ALA A 318 -10.53 -8.49 32.58
N ARG A 319 -11.57 -8.55 33.42
CA ARG A 319 -11.61 -7.90 34.74
C ARG A 319 -10.61 -8.52 35.71
N GLN A 320 -10.46 -9.85 35.71
CA GLN A 320 -9.47 -10.55 36.54
C GLN A 320 -8.03 -10.25 36.12
N THR A 321 -7.76 -10.22 34.81
CA THR A 321 -6.44 -9.87 34.27
C THR A 321 -6.10 -8.39 34.48
N PHE A 322 -7.09 -7.50 34.44
CA PHE A 322 -6.91 -6.08 34.74
C PHE A 322 -6.65 -5.82 36.23
N PHE A 323 -7.39 -6.48 37.14
CA PHE A 323 -7.15 -6.42 38.59
C PHE A 323 -5.77 -6.95 38.98
N PHE A 324 -5.26 -7.98 38.29
CA PHE A 324 -3.90 -8.48 38.48
C PHE A 324 -2.81 -7.59 37.87
N SER A 325 -3.16 -6.72 36.90
CA SER A 325 -2.19 -5.88 36.18
C SER A 325 -1.85 -4.55 36.88
N GLY A 326 -2.58 -4.16 37.93
CA GLY A 326 -2.22 -3.02 38.79
C GLY A 326 -2.17 -1.65 38.09
N ILE A 327 -2.87 -1.46 36.96
CA ILE A 327 -2.87 -0.19 36.23
C ILE A 327 -3.91 0.75 36.83
N THR A 328 -3.47 1.60 37.76
CA THR A 328 -4.28 2.63 38.44
C THR A 328 -4.27 3.95 37.66
N ASN A 329 -5.03 4.03 36.57
CA ASN A 329 -5.28 5.32 35.93
C ASN A 329 -6.60 5.92 36.44
N PHE A 330 -6.47 6.92 37.32
CA PHE A 330 -7.53 7.63 38.06
C PHE A 330 -8.64 8.18 37.14
N PHE A 331 -8.29 8.54 35.90
CA PHE A 331 -9.20 9.05 34.88
C PHE A 331 -10.27 8.06 34.41
N PHE A 332 -10.00 6.74 34.48
CA PHE A 332 -10.97 5.73 34.06
C PHE A 332 -11.98 5.38 35.16
N CYS A 333 -11.59 5.49 36.44
CA CYS A 333 -12.50 5.26 37.56
C CYS A 333 -13.51 6.40 37.74
N THR A 334 -13.11 7.65 37.49
CA THR A 334 -14.01 8.82 37.57
C THR A 334 -15.06 8.82 36.45
N LEU A 335 -14.68 8.39 35.24
CA LEU A 335 -15.62 8.22 34.12
C LEU A 335 -16.68 7.14 34.41
N LEU A 336 -16.31 6.07 35.12
CA LEU A 336 -17.26 5.04 35.54
C LEU A 336 -18.20 5.52 36.66
N SER A 337 -17.72 6.34 37.60
CA SER A 337 -18.56 6.83 38.71
C SER A 337 -19.60 7.86 38.28
N VAL A 338 -19.27 8.71 37.30
CA VAL A 338 -20.21 9.71 36.75
C VAL A 338 -21.37 9.03 36.01
N PHE A 339 -21.13 7.88 35.39
CA PHE A 339 -22.14 7.10 34.67
C PHE A 339 -23.21 6.47 35.60
N PHE A 340 -22.87 6.23 36.88
CA PHE A 340 -23.82 5.69 37.86
C PHE A 340 -24.70 6.75 38.52
N LEU A 341 -24.25 8.02 38.59
CA LEU A 341 -25.04 9.10 39.22
C LEU A 341 -26.23 9.55 38.35
N THR A 342 -26.16 9.40 37.04
CA THR A 342 -27.21 9.87 36.11
C THR A 342 -28.43 8.96 36.02
N ASN A 343 -28.45 7.83 36.75
CA ASN A 343 -29.55 6.86 36.71
C ASN A 343 -30.58 6.97 37.84
N ASN A 344 -30.43 7.90 38.79
CA ASN A 344 -31.31 7.99 39.97
C ASN A 344 -32.15 9.27 40.08
N SER A 345 -32.23 10.10 39.04
CA SER A 345 -33.11 11.27 39.05
C SER A 345 -33.73 11.50 37.67
N ILE A 346 -34.77 10.73 37.36
CA ILE A 346 -35.71 11.04 36.28
C ILE A 346 -36.98 11.57 36.95
N PHE A 347 -37.10 12.88 37.06
CA PHE A 347 -38.40 13.55 37.07
C PHE A 347 -38.24 14.97 36.53
N PHE A 348 -39.07 15.27 35.52
CA PHE A 348 -39.31 16.58 34.88
C PHE A 348 -38.10 17.29 34.26
N PHE A 349 -37.91 17.17 32.94
CA PHE A 349 -37.67 18.33 32.07
C PHE A 349 -38.03 17.99 30.61
N THR A 350 -38.64 18.97 29.94
CA THR A 350 -39.20 18.90 28.58
C THR A 350 -38.12 18.92 27.48
N PRO A 351 -38.42 18.46 26.24
CA PRO A 351 -37.40 18.19 25.25
C PRO A 351 -37.06 19.43 24.41
N LYS A 352 -35.89 20.04 24.60
CA LYS A 352 -35.28 20.90 23.56
C LYS A 352 -33.74 20.82 23.52
N THR A 353 -33.25 20.63 22.30
CA THR A 353 -31.88 20.83 21.76
C THR A 353 -30.91 19.62 21.73
N PRO A 354 -30.69 19.00 20.54
CA PRO A 354 -29.66 17.97 20.31
C PRO A 354 -28.40 18.53 19.62
N PHE A 355 -27.99 19.79 19.84
CA PHE A 355 -26.93 20.41 19.04
C PHE A 355 -25.53 20.39 19.69
N PHE A 356 -25.43 20.26 21.02
CA PHE A 356 -24.13 20.39 21.71
C PHE A 356 -23.31 19.08 21.75
N PHE A 357 -23.97 17.92 21.82
CA PHE A 357 -23.30 16.61 21.86
C PHE A 357 -22.63 16.22 20.55
N TYR A 358 -23.21 16.62 19.41
CA TYR A 358 -22.64 16.35 18.09
C TYR A 358 -21.31 17.07 17.86
N ARG A 359 -21.14 18.29 18.41
CA ARG A 359 -19.91 19.07 18.26
C ARG A 359 -18.73 18.43 18.99
N ILE A 360 -18.95 17.92 20.20
CA ILE A 360 -17.91 17.27 21.01
C ILE A 360 -17.49 15.94 20.35
N LEU A 361 -18.44 15.14 19.87
CA LEU A 361 -18.14 13.90 19.15
C LEU A 361 -17.38 14.17 17.84
N GLN A 362 -17.74 15.23 17.13
CA GLN A 362 -17.07 15.63 15.89
C GLN A 362 -15.65 16.16 16.14
N GLU A 363 -15.43 16.92 17.22
CA GLU A 363 -14.09 17.36 17.63
C GLU A 363 -13.21 16.20 18.11
N VAL A 364 -13.76 15.22 18.84
CA VAL A 364 -13.05 14.00 19.23
C VAL A 364 -12.69 13.15 18.00
N PHE A 365 -13.59 13.03 17.02
CA PHE A 365 -13.29 12.38 15.74
C PHE A 365 -12.21 13.11 14.95
N PHE A 366 -12.23 14.43 14.94
CA PHE A 366 -11.23 15.25 14.25
C PHE A 366 -9.85 15.15 14.93
N LEU A 367 -9.78 15.18 16.26
CA LEU A 367 -8.56 14.96 17.04
C LEU A 367 -8.00 13.54 16.85
N MET A 368 -8.85 12.52 16.78
CA MET A 368 -8.46 11.14 16.46
C MET A 368 -8.00 10.97 15.01
N ALA A 369 -8.58 11.71 14.06
CA ALA A 369 -8.16 11.71 12.66
C ALA A 369 -6.82 12.42 12.45
N LEU A 370 -6.57 13.52 13.17
CA LEU A 370 -5.32 14.27 13.13
C LEU A 370 -4.14 13.52 13.76
N THR A 371 -4.39 12.68 14.76
CA THR A 371 -3.37 11.85 15.42
C THR A 371 -3.01 10.56 14.67
N ASN A 372 -3.90 10.08 13.78
CA ASN A 372 -3.73 8.79 13.07
C ASN A 372 -3.46 8.90 11.56
N PHE A 373 -3.22 10.11 11.01
CA PHE A 373 -2.84 10.26 9.60
C PHE A 373 -1.33 10.09 9.39
N PHE A 374 -0.92 9.01 8.74
CA PHE A 374 0.44 8.84 8.23
C PHE A 374 0.49 9.14 6.73
N PHE A 375 1.14 10.25 6.35
CA PHE A 375 1.51 10.54 4.96
C PHE A 375 2.60 9.55 4.49
N PRO A 376 2.47 8.91 3.33
CA PRO A 376 3.32 7.80 2.92
C PRO A 376 4.68 8.20 2.31
N LEU A 377 5.22 9.40 2.58
CA LEU A 377 6.38 9.93 1.84
C LEU A 377 7.61 10.39 2.63
N LYS A 378 7.64 10.31 3.96
CA LYS A 378 8.89 10.39 4.73
C LYS A 378 8.82 9.43 5.91
N GLY A 379 9.83 8.55 6.02
CA GLY A 379 9.93 7.55 7.07
C GLY A 379 9.61 8.13 8.45
N GLY A 380 8.70 7.45 9.15
CA GLY A 380 8.13 7.92 10.40
C GLY A 380 9.17 8.22 11.46
N PHE A 381 9.21 9.47 11.88
CA PHE A 381 9.56 9.88 13.24
C PHE A 381 8.48 10.87 13.67
N PHE A 382 7.55 10.40 14.51
CA PHE A 382 6.72 11.32 15.29
C PHE A 382 7.54 11.70 16.52
N PHE A 383 7.97 12.96 16.55
CA PHE A 383 8.49 13.60 17.76
C PHE A 383 7.37 13.63 18.79
N SER A 384 7.65 13.22 20.03
CA SER A 384 6.69 13.31 21.13
C SER A 384 6.43 14.79 21.43
N LEU A 385 5.17 15.22 21.37
CA LEU A 385 4.79 16.56 21.83
C LEU A 385 4.93 16.59 23.35
N HIS A 386 5.92 17.34 23.83
CA HIS A 386 6.08 17.67 25.24
C HIS A 386 4.85 18.45 25.71
N GLU A 387 4.31 18.12 26.89
CA GLU A 387 3.27 18.93 27.54
C GLU A 387 3.79 20.37 27.70
N SER A 388 3.13 21.30 27.01
CA SER A 388 3.35 22.74 27.17
C SER A 388 2.37 23.25 28.22
N VAL A 389 2.88 23.47 29.43
CA VAL A 389 2.18 24.18 30.50
C VAL A 389 2.10 25.66 30.09
N PHE A 390 0.93 26.09 29.64
CA PHE A 390 0.65 27.51 29.40
C PHE A 390 0.40 28.21 30.74
N PHE A 391 1.44 28.87 31.26
CA PHE A 391 1.27 29.98 32.21
C PHE A 391 2.15 31.15 31.75
N LEU A 392 1.48 32.23 31.33
CA LEU A 392 1.94 33.61 31.07
C LEU A 392 3.15 33.90 30.12
N VAL A 393 2.83 34.66 29.07
CA VAL A 393 3.52 35.85 28.52
C VAL A 393 4.91 35.69 27.81
N THR A 394 4.84 35.80 26.48
CA THR A 394 5.87 36.12 25.45
C THR A 394 7.01 35.14 25.16
N PRO A 395 7.26 34.77 23.87
CA PRO A 395 8.37 33.90 23.49
C PRO A 395 9.69 34.68 23.34
N GLN A 396 10.74 34.26 24.06
CA GLN A 396 12.13 34.63 23.77
C GLN A 396 12.74 33.64 22.77
N ASN A 397 13.41 34.16 21.74
CA ASN A 397 14.13 33.37 20.74
C ASN A 397 15.46 32.86 21.31
N PHE A 398 15.62 31.53 21.43
CA PHE A 398 16.92 30.91 21.67
C PHE A 398 17.55 30.44 20.36
N PHE A 399 18.68 31.05 20.03
CA PHE A 399 19.56 30.70 18.92
C PHE A 399 20.33 29.41 19.28
N PHE A 400 20.22 28.36 18.46
CA PHE A 400 21.11 27.19 18.54
C PHE A 400 22.25 27.34 17.53
N GLN A 401 23.47 27.58 18.03
CA GLN A 401 24.69 27.49 17.23
C GLN A 401 25.06 26.02 17.02
N THR A 402 25.37 25.65 15.77
CA THR A 402 26.02 24.38 15.43
C THR A 402 27.52 24.61 15.24
N PRO A 403 28.41 23.73 15.72
CA PRO A 403 29.84 23.88 15.55
C PRO A 403 30.26 23.26 14.20
N ASN A 404 30.02 23.97 13.10
CA ASN A 404 30.65 23.66 11.82
C ASN A 404 31.75 24.68 11.57
N THR A 405 32.99 24.31 11.92
CA THR A 405 34.19 25.02 11.52
C THR A 405 34.45 24.78 10.03
N PHE A 406 33.94 25.68 9.19
CA PHE A 406 34.43 25.83 7.83
C PHE A 406 35.89 26.32 7.89
N PHE A 407 36.83 25.41 7.65
CA PHE A 407 38.20 25.78 7.30
C PHE A 407 38.17 26.44 5.91
N PHE A 408 38.26 27.77 5.91
CA PHE A 408 38.71 28.52 4.74
C PHE A 408 40.21 28.24 4.55
N SER A 409 40.57 27.66 3.41
CA SER A 409 41.94 27.71 2.90
C SER A 409 42.13 29.03 2.16
N PRO A 410 43.23 29.77 2.40
CA PRO A 410 43.60 30.86 1.52
C PRO A 410 44.42 30.28 0.36
N PHE A 411 44.08 30.75 -0.84
CA PHE A 411 44.91 30.71 -2.03
C PHE A 411 46.39 30.98 -1.71
N ARG A 412 47.28 30.11 -2.18
CA ARG A 412 48.46 30.51 -2.94
C ARG A 412 48.92 29.38 -3.87
#